data_AF-A0A3B0YBX3-F1
#
_entry.id   AF-A0A3B0YBX3-F1
#
_cell.length_a   1.000
_cell.length_b   1.000
_cell.length_c   1.000
_cell.angle_alpha   90.00
_cell.angle_beta   90.00
_cell.angle_gamma   90.00
#
_symmetry.space_group_name_H-M   'P 1'
#
loop_
_entity.id
_entity.type
_entity.pdbx_description
1 polymer ?
#
loop_
_entity_poly.entity_id
_entity_poly.type
_entity_poly.pdbx_seq_one_letter_code
_entity_poly.pdbx_strand_id
1 'polypeptide(L)' 'MNMVEEFLEKLAILCDEYNAQFDYTTDDDGIHINVEGKEVFIGFLDESASRELRNYINKR' A
#
# COMPACT_ATOMS: atom_id res chain seq x y z
N MET A 1 -13.99 -10.73 -16.37
CA MET A 1 -13.42 -9.86 -15.34
C MET A 1 -12.78 -8.68 -16.02
N ASN A 2 -13.10 -7.46 -15.61
CA ASN A 2 -12.47 -6.26 -16.14
C ASN A 2 -11.13 -5.99 -15.45
N MET A 3 -10.32 -5.08 -16.00
CA MET A 3 -8.99 -4.76 -15.48
C MET A 3 -9.01 -4.30 -14.02
N VAL A 4 -10.07 -3.60 -13.59
CA VAL A 4 -10.20 -3.10 -12.21
C VAL A 4 -10.44 -4.26 -11.24
N GLU A 5 -11.36 -5.17 -11.58
CA GLU A 5 -11.63 -6.37 -10.78
C GLU A 5 -10.40 -7.25 -10.65
N GLU A 6 -9.65 -7.47 -11.75
CA GLU A 6 -8.41 -8.26 -11.73
C GLU A 6 -7.33 -7.62 -10.86
N PHE A 7 -7.21 -6.28 -10.89
CA PHE A 7 -6.27 -5.57 -10.02
C PHE A 7 -6.64 -5.71 -8.55
N LEU A 8 -7.91 -5.49 -8.20
CA LEU A 8 -8.39 -5.58 -6.82
C LEU A 8 -8.27 -7.00 -6.26
N GLU A 9 -8.56 -8.03 -7.06
CA GLU A 9 -8.38 -9.42 -6.66
C GLU A 9 -6.92 -9.75 -6.37
N LYS A 10 -5.99 -9.33 -7.25
CA LYS A 10 -4.55 -9.52 -7.01
C LYS A 10 -4.07 -8.78 -5.78
N LEU A 11 -4.54 -7.56 -5.54
CA LEU A 11 -4.20 -6.79 -4.35
C LEU A 11 -4.71 -7.48 -3.08
N ALA A 12 -5.95 -7.99 -3.08
CA ALA A 12 -6.51 -8.72 -1.95
C ALA A 12 -5.70 -9.98 -1.61
N ILE A 13 -5.32 -10.77 -2.62
CA ILE A 13 -4.47 -11.96 -2.44
C ILE A 13 -3.14 -11.58 -1.79
N LEU A 14 -2.51 -10.49 -2.23
CA LEU A 14 -1.26 -10.01 -1.61
C LEU A 14 -1.48 -9.55 -0.16
N CYS A 15 -2.59 -8.87 0.14
CA CYS A 15 -2.91 -8.48 1.51
C CYS A 15 -3.06 -9.71 2.41
N ASP A 16 -3.75 -10.75 1.95
CA ASP A 16 -3.94 -11.99 2.69
C ASP A 16 -2.60 -12.73 2.89
N GLU A 17 -1.77 -12.83 1.85
CA GLU A 17 -0.47 -13.52 1.89
C GLU A 17 0.49 -12.90 2.91
N TYR A 18 0.54 -11.58 2.99
CA TYR A 18 1.48 -10.85 3.86
C TYR A 18 0.83 -10.32 5.15
N ASN A 19 -0.43 -10.66 5.44
CA ASN A 19 -1.21 -10.07 6.53
C ASN A 19 -1.06 -8.53 6.53
N ALA A 20 -1.28 -7.94 5.35
CA ALA A 20 -1.09 -6.52 5.10
C ALA A 20 -2.40 -5.74 5.21
N GLN A 21 -2.31 -4.52 5.74
CA GLN A 21 -3.45 -3.63 5.95
C GLN A 21 -3.10 -2.23 5.44
N PHE A 22 -4.11 -1.56 4.88
CA PHE A 22 -4.03 -0.18 4.42
C PHE A 22 -4.96 0.66 5.29
N ASP A 23 -4.41 1.65 5.96
CA ASP A 23 -5.15 2.54 6.85
C ASP A 23 -4.91 4.01 6.47
N TYR A 24 -5.85 4.87 6.85
CA TYR A 24 -5.70 6.33 6.79
C TYR A 24 -6.07 6.88 8.16
N THR A 25 -5.39 7.94 8.58
CA THR A 25 -5.76 8.63 9.81
C THR A 25 -6.66 9.83 9.49
N THR A 26 -7.17 10.50 10.52
CA THR A 26 -7.83 11.80 10.35
C THR A 26 -6.85 12.94 10.11
N ASP A 27 -5.55 12.67 10.28
CA ASP A 27 -4.48 13.61 10.01
C ASP A 27 -4.11 13.54 8.51
N ASP A 28 -3.54 14.62 8.00
CA ASP A 28 -3.02 14.66 6.63
C ASP A 28 -1.62 14.04 6.61
N ASP A 29 -1.54 12.72 6.81
CA ASP A 29 -0.28 11.95 6.86
C ASP A 29 -0.17 10.84 5.81
N GLY A 30 -1.21 10.69 4.98
CA GLY A 30 -1.22 9.83 3.79
C GLY A 30 -1.77 8.44 4.05
N ILE A 31 -1.27 7.46 3.30
CA ILE A 31 -1.68 6.05 3.45
C ILE A 31 -0.62 5.32 4.27
N HIS A 32 -1.09 4.59 5.26
CA HIS A 32 -0.29 3.72 6.10
C HIS A 32 -0.41 2.31 5.57
N ILE A 33 0.74 1.65 5.35
CA ILE A 33 0.79 0.24 4.99
C ILE A 33 1.42 -0.50 6.15
N ASN A 34 0.65 -1.39 6.74
CA ASN A 34 1.05 -2.27 7.83
C ASN A 34 1.23 -3.69 7.29
N VAL A 35 2.28 -4.39 7.71
CA VAL A 35 2.54 -5.80 7.41
C VAL A 35 2.85 -6.50 8.73
N GLU A 36 2.12 -7.58 9.04
CA GLU A 36 2.23 -8.28 10.33
C GLU A 36 2.11 -7.34 11.55
N GLY A 37 1.26 -6.32 11.46
CA GLY A 37 1.05 -5.32 12.51
C GLY A 37 2.19 -4.30 12.69
N LYS A 38 3.18 -4.27 11.78
CA LYS A 38 4.25 -3.28 11.75
C LYS A 38 4.05 -2.32 10.58
N GLU A 39 4.14 -1.02 10.85
CA GLU A 39 4.14 0.00 9.80
C GLU A 39 5.40 -0.14 8.93
N VAL A 40 5.18 -0.44 7.64
CA VAL A 40 6.25 -0.60 6.65
C VAL A 40 6.32 0.55 5.67
N PHE A 41 5.27 1.36 5.54
CA PHE A 41 5.24 2.55 4.69
C PHE A 41 4.24 3.57 5.24
N ILE A 42 4.58 4.85 5.12
CA ILE A 42 3.69 5.99 5.33
C ILE A 42 4.00 7.03 4.25
N GLY A 43 2.97 7.54 3.59
CA GLY A 43 3.12 8.62 2.62
C GLY A 43 1.93 8.79 1.68
N PHE A 44 2.00 9.86 0.89
CA PHE A 44 0.97 10.20 -0.07
C PHE A 44 1.20 9.43 -1.37
N LEU A 45 0.38 8.41 -1.62
CA LEU A 45 0.36 7.70 -2.91
C LEU A 45 -0.33 8.58 -3.96
N ASP A 46 0.43 9.51 -4.53
CA ASP A 46 -0.02 10.41 -5.60
C ASP A 46 -0.16 9.67 -6.95
N GLU A 47 -0.22 10.44 -8.06
CA GLU A 47 -0.29 9.91 -9.43
C GLU A 47 0.87 8.94 -9.78
N SER A 48 1.93 8.88 -8.97
CA SER A 48 3.08 8.01 -9.14
C SER A 48 3.31 7.07 -7.95
N ALA A 49 2.25 6.49 -7.38
CA ALA A 49 2.33 5.51 -6.28
C ALA A 49 3.42 4.43 -6.46
N SER A 50 3.59 3.90 -7.69
CA SER A 50 4.64 2.91 -7.98
C SER A 50 6.06 3.44 -7.87
N ARG A 51 6.29 4.73 -8.17
CA ARG A 51 7.58 5.40 -7.99
C ARG A 51 7.84 5.67 -6.51
N GLU A 52 6.83 6.12 -5.77
CA GLU A 52 6.97 6.39 -4.34
C GLU A 52 7.33 5.14 -3.54
N LEU A 53 6.63 4.02 -3.80
CA LEU A 53 6.96 2.74 -3.17
C LEU A 53 8.40 2.29 -3.48
N ARG A 54 8.85 2.44 -4.74
CA ARG A 54 10.24 2.09 -5.12
C ARG A 54 11.27 3.00 -4.45
N ASN A 55 11.01 4.30 -4.39
CA ASN A 55 11.88 5.26 -3.71
C ASN A 55 12.01 4.92 -2.22
N TYR A 56 10.90 4.54 -1.58
CA TYR A 56 10.88 4.17 -0.17
C TYR A 56 11.75 2.94 0.10
N ILE A 57 11.63 1.90 -0.74
CA ILE A 57 12.46 0.69 -0.66
C ILE A 57 13.95 1.04 -0.81
N ASN A 58 14.29 1.92 -1.75
CA ASN A 58 15.69 2.28 -2.05
C ASN A 58 16.36 3.20 -1.01
N LYS A 59 15.57 3.81 -0.10
CA LYS A 59 16.08 4.73 0.94
C LYS A 59 16.30 4.07 2.30
N ARG A 60 15.85 2.83 2.49
CA ARG A 60 16.06 2.03 3.70
C ARG A 60 17.34 1.21 3.61
#